data_AF-A0A1A2VDH4-F1
#
_entry.id   AF-A0A1A2VDH4-F1
#
_cell.length_a   1.000
_cell.length_b   1.000
_cell.length_c   1.000
_cell.angle_alpha   90.00
_cell.angle_beta   90.00
_cell.angle_gamma   90.00
#
_symmetry.space_group_name_H-M   'P 1'
#
loop_
_entity.id
_entity.type
_entity.pdbx_description
1 polymer ?
#
loop_
_entity_poly.entity_id
_entity_poly.type
_entity_poly.pdbx_seq_one_letter_code
_entity_poly.pdbx_strand_id
1 'polypeptide(L)'
;MAAALLGRMAEGRIEVRSAGTQPADEVNAVAIAAMAELGIDITTASPKILSGDDVQTSDVVITMGCDDTCPYFPGVSYRDWKVPDPAGQPITTVRAIRDDIARRVEALIAELLPTTTP
;
A
#
# COMPACT_ATOMS: atom_id res chain seq x y z
N MET A 1 -1.39 3.65 -4.14
CA MET A 1 -0.23 3.11 -4.89
C MET A 1 0.20 1.75 -4.35
N ALA A 2 0.60 1.63 -3.08
CA ALA A 2 1.13 0.37 -2.52
C ALA A 2 0.23 -0.86 -2.72
N ALA A 3 -1.06 -0.75 -2.38
CA ALA A 3 -1.99 -1.87 -2.53
C ALA A 3 -2.14 -2.36 -3.99
N ALA A 4 -2.18 -1.42 -4.94
CA ALA A 4 -2.29 -1.76 -6.36
C ALA A 4 -1.00 -2.41 -6.90
N LEU A 5 0.17 -1.95 -6.44
CA LEU A 5 1.46 -2.58 -6.77
C LEU A 5 1.52 -4.01 -6.21
N LEU A 6 1.22 -4.19 -4.91
CA LEU A 6 1.23 -5.51 -4.27
C LEU A 6 0.24 -6.46 -4.93
N GLY A 7 -1.00 -6.02 -5.19
CA GLY A 7 -2.02 -6.84 -5.84
C GLY A 7 -1.59 -7.31 -7.25
N ARG A 8 -0.97 -6.42 -8.04
CA ARG A 8 -0.42 -6.79 -9.34
C ARG A 8 0.72 -7.80 -9.22
N MET A 9 1.69 -7.54 -8.33
CA MET A 9 2.94 -8.29 -8.27
C MET A 9 2.80 -9.63 -7.54
N ALA A 10 1.85 -9.73 -6.61
CA ALA A 10 1.55 -10.98 -5.91
C ALA A 10 0.74 -11.96 -6.78
N GLU A 11 0.10 -11.50 -7.85
CA GLU A 11 -0.70 -12.33 -8.78
C GLU A 11 -1.78 -13.16 -8.03
N GLY A 12 -2.43 -12.54 -7.05
CA GLY A 12 -3.48 -13.20 -6.24
C GLY A 12 -2.98 -14.12 -5.14
N ARG A 13 -1.66 -14.25 -4.94
CA ARG A 13 -1.07 -15.04 -3.84
C ARG A 13 -1.12 -14.35 -2.47
N ILE A 14 -1.33 -13.03 -2.47
CA ILE A 14 -1.47 -12.21 -1.26
C ILE A 14 -2.79 -11.46 -1.38
N GLU A 15 -3.64 -11.57 -0.36
CA GLU A 15 -4.83 -10.74 -0.24
C GLU A 15 -4.40 -9.33 0.19
N VAL A 16 -4.83 -8.31 -0.56
CA VAL A 16 -4.43 -6.93 -0.32
C VAL A 16 -5.63 -6.07 0.01
N ARG A 17 -5.54 -5.37 1.14
CA ARG A 17 -6.53 -4.38 1.58
C ARG A 17 -5.83 -3.04 1.78
N SER A 18 -6.53 -1.95 1.50
CA SER A 18 -6.07 -0.60 1.79
C SER A 18 -7.19 0.24 2.37
N ALA A 19 -6.86 1.02 3.38
CA ALA A 19 -7.76 1.96 4.01
C ALA A 19 -6.99 3.18 4.49
N GLY A 20 -7.71 4.30 4.65
CA GLY A 20 -7.18 5.54 5.21
C GLY A 20 -7.93 5.89 6.49
N THR A 21 -7.26 6.58 7.41
CA THR A 21 -7.90 7.13 8.62
C THR A 21 -8.68 8.41 8.32
N GLN A 22 -8.21 9.18 7.34
CA GLN A 22 -8.91 10.30 6.72
C GLN A 22 -9.00 10.03 5.22
N PRO A 23 -10.05 9.31 4.76
CA PRO A 23 -10.22 9.11 3.33
C PRO A 23 -10.40 10.47 2.65
N ALA A 24 -9.50 10.81 1.74
CA ALA A 24 -9.75 11.90 0.81
C ALA A 24 -10.96 11.54 -0.07
N ASP A 25 -11.73 12.54 -0.51
CA ASP A 25 -12.91 12.31 -1.36
C ASP A 25 -12.54 11.64 -2.68
N GLU A 26 -11.32 11.88 -3.18
CA GLU A 26 -10.80 11.33 -4.42
C GLU A 26 -9.35 10.88 -4.30
N VAL A 27 -8.97 9.91 -5.12
CA VAL A 27 -7.57 9.47 -5.27
C VAL A 27 -6.77 10.59 -5.94
N ASN A 28 -5.59 10.90 -5.42
CA ASN A 28 -4.70 11.93 -5.97
C ASN A 28 -4.46 11.71 -7.48
N ALA A 29 -4.86 12.68 -8.31
CA ALA A 29 -4.73 12.64 -9.77
C ALA A 29 -3.29 12.42 -10.26
N VAL A 30 -2.30 12.96 -9.54
CA VAL A 30 -0.89 12.77 -9.87
C VAL A 30 -0.45 11.32 -9.58
N ALA A 31 -0.98 10.71 -8.53
CA ALA A 31 -0.76 9.30 -8.25
C ALA A 31 -1.45 8.40 -9.29
N ILE A 32 -2.65 8.77 -9.76
CA ILE A 32 -3.32 8.09 -10.88
C ILE A 32 -2.42 8.12 -12.12
N ALA A 33 -1.94 9.31 -12.51
CA ALA A 33 -1.07 9.47 -13.67
C ALA A 33 0.22 8.64 -13.54
N ALA A 34 0.88 8.66 -12.37
CA ALA A 34 2.09 7.89 -12.12
C ALA A 34 1.84 6.37 -12.19
N MET A 35 0.69 5.89 -11.72
CA MET A 35 0.35 4.46 -11.79
C MET A 35 -0.08 4.03 -13.20
N ALA A 36 -0.75 4.90 -13.94
CA ALA A 36 -1.16 4.66 -15.33
C ALA A 36 0.04 4.48 -16.27
N GLU A 37 1.20 5.09 -15.98
CA GLU A 37 2.46 4.84 -16.69
C GLU A 37 2.91 3.38 -16.62
N LEU A 38 2.59 2.70 -15.52
CA LEU A 38 2.83 1.26 -15.35
C LEU A 38 1.66 0.42 -15.90
N GLY A 39 0.64 1.05 -16.49
CA GLY A 39 -0.61 0.42 -16.90
C GLY A 39 -1.46 -0.06 -15.72
N ILE A 40 -1.29 0.50 -14.52
CA ILE A 40 -2.08 0.18 -13.33
C ILE A 40 -3.13 1.27 -13.14
N ASP A 41 -4.39 0.91 -13.25
CA ASP A 41 -5.50 1.79 -12.93
C ASP A 41 -5.81 1.72 -11.43
N ILE A 42 -5.74 2.88 -10.75
CA ILE A 42 -6.10 3.02 -9.33
C ILE A 42 -7.36 3.88 -9.13
N THR A 43 -8.04 4.28 -10.20
CA THR A 43 -9.26 5.11 -10.12
C THR A 43 -10.44 4.33 -9.53
N THR A 44 -10.43 3.01 -9.68
CA THR A 44 -11.43 2.11 -9.09
C THR A 44 -11.22 1.86 -7.60
N ALA A 45 -10.08 2.29 -7.04
CA ALA A 45 -9.80 2.17 -5.63
C ALA A 45 -10.65 3.20 -4.86
N SER A 46 -11.78 2.77 -4.31
CA SER A 46 -12.55 3.59 -3.39
C SER A 46 -11.80 3.71 -2.06
N PRO A 47 -11.60 4.94 -1.53
CA PRO A 47 -11.19 5.12 -0.14
C PRO A 47 -12.14 4.35 0.78
N LYS A 48 -11.58 3.52 1.65
CA LYS A 48 -12.32 2.78 2.69
C LYS A 48 -11.80 3.19 4.06
N ILE A 49 -12.69 3.18 5.03
CA ILE A 49 -12.34 3.34 6.45
C ILE A 49 -11.71 2.03 6.92
N LEU A 50 -10.62 2.12 7.68
CA LEU A 50 -9.97 0.96 8.28
C LEU A 50 -10.84 0.45 9.42
N SER A 51 -11.41 -0.75 9.28
CA SER A 51 -12.11 -1.40 10.39
C SER A 51 -11.11 -2.16 11.28
N GLY A 52 -11.42 -2.30 12.58
CA GLY A 52 -10.59 -3.12 13.48
C GLY A 52 -10.49 -4.58 13.03
N ASP A 53 -11.58 -5.12 12.47
CA ASP A 53 -11.64 -6.49 11.96
C ASP A 53 -10.71 -6.70 10.75
N ASP A 54 -10.55 -5.68 9.88
CA ASP A 54 -9.58 -5.73 8.78
C ASP A 54 -8.15 -5.85 9.29
N VAL A 55 -7.82 -5.12 10.35
CA VAL A 55 -6.48 -5.17 10.97
C VAL A 55 -6.27 -6.52 11.65
N GLN A 56 -7.25 -7.00 12.42
CA GLN A 56 -7.15 -8.23 13.19
C GLN A 56 -6.99 -9.48 12.30
N THR A 57 -7.58 -9.48 11.11
CA THR A 57 -7.52 -10.61 10.17
C THR A 57 -6.32 -10.57 9.22
N SER A 58 -5.45 -9.57 9.34
CA SER A 58 -4.27 -9.40 8.50
C SER A 58 -3.02 -9.99 9.16
N ASP A 59 -2.17 -10.69 8.39
CA ASP A 59 -0.87 -11.14 8.91
C ASP A 59 0.13 -9.98 9.06
N VAL A 60 0.04 -9.00 8.16
CA VAL A 60 0.94 -7.83 8.11
C VAL A 60 0.13 -6.56 7.88
N VAL A 61 0.43 -5.52 8.66
CA VAL A 61 -0.14 -4.18 8.52
C VAL A 61 0.99 -3.20 8.25
N ILE A 62 0.92 -2.51 7.11
CA ILE A 62 1.90 -1.49 6.71
C ILE A 62 1.31 -0.09 6.94
N THR A 63 1.96 0.72 7.77
CA THR A 63 1.64 2.13 7.95
C THR A 63 2.52 2.99 7.04
N MET A 64 1.94 4.06 6.47
CA MET A 64 2.64 5.00 5.58
C MET A 64 2.28 6.44 5.96
N GLY A 65 2.69 6.86 7.16
CA GLY A 65 2.42 8.22 7.66
C GLY A 65 1.12 8.41 8.43
N CYS A 66 0.57 7.35 9.05
CA CYS A 66 -0.53 7.49 9.99
C CYS A 66 0.01 7.59 11.42
N ASP A 67 -0.29 8.70 12.09
CA ASP A 67 0.03 8.90 13.51
C ASP A 67 -0.94 8.07 14.37
N ASP A 68 -0.48 6.91 14.84
CA ASP A 68 -0.90 6.19 16.04
C ASP A 68 -2.37 5.73 16.23
N THR A 69 -3.26 5.87 15.24
CA THR A 69 -4.68 5.45 15.39
C THR A 69 -4.98 3.99 15.06
N CYS A 70 -3.99 3.15 14.73
CA CYS A 70 -4.23 1.74 14.46
C CYS A 70 -4.34 0.93 15.76
N PRO A 71 -5.47 0.28 16.06
CA PRO A 71 -5.57 -0.63 17.20
C PRO A 71 -4.56 -1.77 17.07
N TYR A 72 -3.87 -2.09 18.17
CA TYR A 72 -2.91 -3.18 18.21
C TYR A 72 -3.59 -4.52 18.45
N PHE A 73 -3.32 -5.49 17.57
CA PHE A 73 -3.78 -6.87 17.69
C PHE A 73 -2.59 -7.84 17.79
N PRO A 74 -2.54 -8.72 18.80
CA PRO A 74 -1.52 -9.76 18.89
C PRO A 74 -1.53 -10.71 17.67
N GLY A 75 -0.34 -11.08 17.20
CA GLY A 75 -0.16 -11.97 16.04
C GLY A 75 -0.06 -11.25 14.69
N VAL A 76 -0.41 -9.96 14.63
CA VAL A 76 -0.27 -9.12 13.45
C VAL A 76 1.11 -8.46 13.43
N SER A 77 1.82 -8.53 12.31
CA SER A 77 3.11 -7.83 12.11
C SER A 77 2.87 -6.40 11.64
N TYR A 78 3.15 -5.41 12.49
CA TYR A 78 3.05 -3.99 12.14
C TYR A 78 4.39 -3.47 11.62
N ARG A 79 4.38 -2.76 10.48
CA ARG A 79 5.58 -2.18 9.88
C ARG A 79 5.32 -0.76 9.43
N ASP A 80 6.26 0.13 9.73
CA ASP A 80 6.19 1.51 9.28
C ASP A 80 7.09 1.74 8.06
N TRP A 81 6.47 2.10 6.94
CA TRP A 81 7.17 2.53 5.74
C TRP A 81 7.18 4.04 5.68
N LYS A 82 8.32 4.61 6.05
CA LYS A 82 8.60 6.04 5.90
C LYS A 82 8.70 6.41 4.42
N VAL A 83 7.56 6.77 3.86
CA VAL A 83 7.39 7.19 2.48
C VAL A 83 6.80 8.61 2.49
N PRO A 84 7.35 9.55 1.70
CA PRO A 84 6.80 10.90 1.63
C PRO A 84 5.35 10.92 1.12
N ASP A 85 4.55 11.86 1.61
CA ASP A 85 3.19 12.07 1.12
C ASP A 85 3.23 12.60 -0.33
N PRO A 86 2.60 11.92 -1.30
CA PRO A 86 2.49 12.40 -2.68
C PRO A 86 1.51 13.58 -2.87
N ALA A 87 0.70 13.93 -1.87
CA ALA A 87 -0.24 15.05 -1.96
C ALA A 87 0.47 16.38 -2.26
N GLY A 88 -0.02 17.10 -3.27
CA GLY A 88 0.54 18.39 -3.69
C GLY A 88 1.94 18.32 -4.34
N GLN A 89 2.52 17.13 -4.50
CA GLN A 89 3.85 16.95 -5.08
C GLN A 89 3.81 16.91 -6.63
N PRO A 90 4.88 17.33 -7.31
CA PRO A 90 4.98 17.21 -8.76
C PRO A 90 5.13 15.75 -9.19
N ILE A 91 4.73 15.44 -10.43
CA ILE A 91 4.74 14.06 -10.97
C ILE A 91 6.11 13.37 -10.86
N THR A 92 7.22 14.11 -10.98
CA THR A 92 8.58 13.58 -10.84
C THR A 92 8.83 13.05 -9.43
N THR A 93 8.38 13.77 -8.40
CA THR A 93 8.46 13.33 -7.01
C THR A 93 7.53 12.15 -6.76
N VAL A 94 6.30 12.18 -7.29
CA VAL A 94 5.34 11.09 -7.12
C VAL A 94 5.83 9.80 -7.80
N ARG A 95 6.53 9.88 -8.94
CA ARG A 95 7.21 8.73 -9.56
C ARG A 95 8.30 8.16 -8.64
N ALA A 96 9.14 9.01 -8.04
CA ALA A 96 10.16 8.53 -7.10
C ALA A 96 9.53 7.84 -5.88
N ILE A 97 8.42 8.37 -5.37
CA ILE A 97 7.62 7.75 -4.29
C ILE A 97 7.07 6.40 -4.74
N ARG A 98 6.44 6.32 -5.92
CA ARG A 98 5.93 5.08 -6.51
C ARG A 98 7.02 4.02 -6.62
N ASP A 99 8.20 4.39 -7.10
CA ASP A 99 9.31 3.47 -7.32
C ASP A 99 9.95 3.01 -6.00
N ASP A 100 9.96 3.86 -4.96
CA ASP A 100 10.33 3.43 -3.60
C ASP A 100 9.33 2.42 -3.02
N ILE A 101 8.03 2.69 -3.15
CA ILE A 101 6.98 1.76 -2.74
C ILE A 101 7.11 0.43 -3.48
N ALA A 102 7.38 0.45 -4.79
CA ALA A 102 7.53 -0.76 -5.59
C ALA A 102 8.67 -1.66 -5.06
N ARG A 103 9.85 -1.09 -4.78
CA ARG A 103 10.98 -1.84 -4.21
C ARG A 103 10.66 -2.45 -2.84
N ARG A 104 9.91 -1.73 -2.00
CA ARG A 104 9.47 -2.23 -0.69
C ARG A 104 8.45 -3.36 -0.82
N VAL A 105 7.52 -3.25 -1.78
CA VAL A 105 6.56 -4.30 -2.12
C VAL A 105 7.27 -5.55 -2.63
N GLU A 106 8.28 -5.43 -3.49
CA GLU A 106 9.10 -6.57 -3.95
C GLU A 106 9.74 -7.30 -2.78
N ALA A 107 10.38 -6.56 -1.87
CA ALA A 107 11.00 -7.13 -0.69
C ALA A 107 9.97 -7.83 0.22
N LEU A 108 8.80 -7.23 0.42
CA LEU A 108 7.71 -7.80 1.20
C LEU A 108 7.20 -9.12 0.58
N ILE A 109 7.00 -9.15 -0.74
CA ILE A 109 6.57 -10.37 -1.44
C ILE A 109 7.61 -11.47 -1.29
N ALA A 110 8.90 -11.15 -1.47
CA ALA A 110 9.98 -12.13 -1.34
C ALA A 110 10.07 -12.73 0.07
N GLU A 111 9.73 -11.93 1.09
CA GLU A 111 9.68 -12.37 2.48
C GLU A 111 8.44 -13.24 2.77
N LEU A 112 7.27 -12.84 2.30
CA LEU A 112 5.99 -13.52 2.59
C LEU A 112 5.76 -14.77 1.75
N LEU A 113 6.32 -14.79 0.54
CA LEU A 113 6.27 -15.91 -0.39
C LEU A 113 7.70 -16.40 -0.65
N PRO A 114 8.41 -16.91 0.38
CA PRO A 114 9.74 -17.44 0.15
C PRO A 114 9.60 -18.56 -0.88
N THR A 115 10.28 -18.42 -2.01
CA THR A 115 10.44 -19.55 -2.93
C THR A 115 11.08 -20.65 -2.11
N THR A 116 10.33 -21.70 -1.80
CA THR A 116 10.89 -22.92 -1.25
C THR A 116 11.90 -23.43 -2.26
N THR A 117 13.17 -23.07 -2.05
CA THR A 117 14.29 -23.75 -2.68
C THR A 117 14.27 -25.15 -2.09
N PRO A 118 14.04 -26.20 -2.91
CA PRO A 118 14.07 -27.58 -2.43
C PRO A 118 15.45 -27.99 -1.91
#